data_AF-A0A6G2DPK3-F1
#
_entry.id   AF-A0A6G2DPK3-F1
#
_cell.length_a   1.000
_cell.length_b   1.000
_cell.length_c   1.000
_cell.angle_alpha   90.00
_cell.angle_beta   90.00
_cell.angle_gamma   90.00
#
_symmetry.space_group_name_H-M   'P 1'
#
loop_
_entity.id
_entity.type
_entity.pdbx_description
1 polymer ?
#
loop_
_entity_poly.entity_id
_entity_poly.type
_entity_poly.pdbx_seq_one_letter_code
_entity_poly.pdbx_strand_id
1 'polypeptide(L)'
;MKLHLTNLYGMAGDSTVILAQNAVQKIASQLGFREVGIYFYNIASDSPSEMNKRLDGIMASISIGDILVFQSPTWNGFEFDRLLFDKLKDMQVKIICFIHDVVPLMFDSNYYLMKDYLYM
;
A
#
# COMPACT_ATOMS: atom_id res chain seq x y z
N MET A 1 20.52 -0.74 -0.17
CA MET A 1 19.31 -0.45 -0.95
C MET A 1 18.69 -1.75 -1.39
N LYS A 2 17.52 -2.06 -0.86
CA LYS A 2 16.66 -3.20 -1.25
C LYS A 2 15.45 -2.65 -2.01
N LEU A 3 14.88 -3.49 -2.86
CA LEU A 3 13.62 -3.22 -3.54
C LEU A 3 12.51 -3.97 -2.81
N HIS A 4 11.45 -3.27 -2.45
CA HIS A 4 10.28 -3.82 -1.80
C HIS A 4 9.05 -3.61 -2.69
N LEU A 5 8.05 -4.48 -2.58
CA LEU A 5 6.77 -4.36 -3.29
C LEU A 5 5.63 -4.65 -2.31
N THR A 6 4.65 -3.75 -2.21
CA THR A 6 3.44 -4.03 -1.42
C THR A 6 2.59 -5.07 -2.11
N ASN A 7 1.93 -5.94 -1.35
CA ASN A 7 1.03 -6.94 -1.93
C ASN A 7 -0.18 -7.20 -1.02
N LEU A 8 -1.38 -7.08 -1.58
CA LEU A 8 -2.63 -7.21 -0.85
C LEU A 8 -3.11 -8.66 -0.69
N TYR A 9 -3.64 -8.96 0.49
CA TYR A 9 -4.29 -10.22 0.85
C TYR A 9 -5.60 -9.96 1.63
N GLY A 10 -6.37 -11.01 1.91
CA GLY A 10 -7.53 -10.93 2.82
C GLY A 10 -8.86 -10.53 2.17
N MET A 11 -8.89 -10.33 0.85
CA MET A 11 -10.15 -10.23 0.09
C MET A 11 -10.62 -11.61 -0.39
N ALA A 12 -11.81 -11.67 -0.99
CA ALA A 12 -12.30 -12.86 -1.68
C ALA A 12 -11.30 -13.34 -2.74
N GLY A 13 -11.08 -14.66 -2.80
CA GLY A 13 -10.02 -15.30 -3.62
C GLY A 13 -10.12 -15.03 -5.12
N ASP A 14 -11.31 -14.69 -5.60
CA ASP A 14 -11.64 -14.36 -6.99
C ASP A 14 -11.69 -12.85 -7.27
N SER A 15 -11.36 -12.00 -6.29
CA SER A 15 -11.26 -10.56 -6.48
C SER A 15 -10.14 -10.23 -7.47
N THR A 16 -10.49 -9.54 -8.56
CA THR A 16 -9.52 -9.11 -9.58
C THR A 16 -8.41 -8.23 -9.00
N VAL A 17 -8.71 -7.46 -7.94
CA VAL A 17 -7.74 -6.64 -7.21
C VAL A 17 -6.58 -7.49 -6.68
N ILE A 18 -6.88 -8.55 -5.91
CA ILE A 18 -5.82 -9.38 -5.32
C ILE A 18 -5.10 -10.19 -6.39
N LEU A 19 -5.83 -10.67 -7.41
CA LEU A 19 -5.24 -11.44 -8.50
C LEU A 19 -4.21 -10.59 -9.26
N ALA A 20 -4.53 -9.32 -9.53
CA ALA A 20 -3.62 -8.39 -10.19
C ALA A 20 -2.38 -8.10 -9.34
N GLN A 21 -2.55 -7.71 -8.07
CA GLN A 21 -1.41 -7.41 -7.19
C GLN A 21 -0.52 -8.62 -6.93
N ASN A 22 -1.11 -9.80 -6.70
CA ASN A 22 -0.36 -11.04 -6.47
C ASN A 22 0.37 -11.51 -7.75
N ALA A 23 -0.20 -11.26 -8.95
CA ALA A 23 0.49 -11.55 -10.20
C ALA A 23 1.75 -10.70 -10.38
N VAL A 24 1.68 -9.40 -10.07
CA VAL A 24 2.85 -8.51 -10.06
C VAL A 24 3.87 -8.99 -9.04
N GLN A 25 3.44 -9.34 -7.82
CA GLN A 25 4.32 -9.87 -6.77
C GLN A 25 5.05 -11.15 -7.21
N LYS A 26 4.35 -12.06 -7.92
CA LYS A 26 4.96 -13.27 -8.46
C LYS A 26 6.11 -12.97 -9.42
N ILE A 27 5.98 -11.93 -10.25
CA ILE A 27 7.05 -11.49 -11.15
C ILE A 27 8.17 -10.81 -10.35
N ALA A 28 7.83 -9.89 -9.45
CA ALA A 28 8.79 -9.13 -8.67
C ALA A 28 9.69 -10.02 -7.78
N SER A 29 9.13 -11.10 -7.23
CA SER A 29 9.91 -12.07 -6.44
C SER A 29 11.03 -12.73 -7.25
N GLN A 30 10.81 -12.98 -8.55
CA GLN A 30 11.83 -13.51 -9.46
C GLN A 30 12.92 -12.48 -9.77
N LEU A 31 12.61 -11.20 -9.62
CA LEU A 31 13.53 -10.07 -9.79
C LEU A 31 14.23 -9.68 -8.48
N GLY A 32 14.02 -10.42 -7.39
CA GLY A 32 14.65 -10.17 -6.09
C GLY A 32 14.00 -9.09 -5.23
N PHE A 33 12.77 -8.68 -5.57
CA PHE A 33 12.00 -7.79 -4.70
C PHE A 33 11.56 -8.53 -3.43
N ARG A 34 11.49 -7.78 -2.34
CA ARG A 34 10.99 -8.24 -1.05
C ARG A 34 9.53 -7.84 -0.89
N GLU A 35 8.73 -8.80 -0.48
CA GLU A 35 7.30 -8.55 -0.27
C GLU A 35 7.05 -7.73 0.99
N VAL A 36 6.13 -6.79 0.89
CA VAL A 36 5.52 -6.09 2.02
C VAL A 36 4.03 -6.44 2.01
N GLY A 37 3.68 -7.50 2.74
CA GLY A 37 2.32 -8.03 2.79
C GLY A 37 1.39 -7.08 3.55
N ILE A 38 0.23 -6.79 2.95
CA ILE A 38 -0.82 -5.96 3.54
C ILE A 38 -2.12 -6.77 3.55
N TYR A 39 -2.78 -6.84 4.70
CA TYR A 39 -4.07 -7.51 4.84
C TYR A 39 -5.21 -6.51 4.66
N PHE A 40 -6.25 -6.89 3.94
CA PHE A 40 -7.47 -6.11 3.77
C PHE A 40 -8.35 -6.23 5.02
N TYR A 41 -8.65 -5.10 5.65
CA TYR A 41 -9.48 -5.05 6.86
C TYR A 41 -10.17 -3.70 7.02
N ASN A 42 -11.15 -3.66 7.93
CA ASN A 42 -11.81 -2.40 8.28
C ASN A 42 -10.91 -1.56 9.20
N ILE A 43 -10.31 -0.50 8.66
CA ILE A 43 -9.40 0.37 9.43
C ILE A 43 -10.06 1.04 10.65
N ALA A 44 -11.37 1.21 10.64
CA ALA A 44 -12.10 1.81 11.77
C ALA A 44 -12.07 0.94 13.04
N SER A 45 -11.62 -0.31 12.94
CA SER A 45 -11.41 -1.17 14.12
C SER A 45 -10.13 -0.85 14.89
N ASP A 46 -9.16 -0.16 14.27
CA ASP A 46 -7.90 0.20 14.91
C ASP A 46 -8.01 1.60 15.53
N SER A 47 -7.56 1.73 16.78
CA SER A 47 -7.18 3.04 17.31
C SER A 47 -5.95 3.60 16.57
N PRO A 48 -5.69 4.92 16.63
CA PRO A 48 -4.51 5.50 16.01
C PRO A 48 -3.17 4.87 16.45
N SER A 49 -3.08 4.38 17.69
CA SER A 49 -1.88 3.68 18.19
C SER A 49 -1.75 2.27 17.61
N GLU A 50 -2.86 1.55 17.47
CA GLU A 50 -2.87 0.20 16.87
C GLU A 50 -2.52 0.26 15.39
N MET A 51 -3.10 1.21 14.65
CA MET A 51 -2.75 1.47 13.25
C MET A 51 -1.26 1.75 13.10
N ASN A 52 -0.70 2.62 13.95
CA ASN A 52 0.74 2.93 13.93
C ASN A 52 1.60 1.67 14.13
N LYS A 53 1.31 0.88 15.17
CA LYS A 53 2.06 -0.36 15.47
C LYS A 53 1.92 -1.40 14.36
N ARG A 54 0.74 -1.50 13.74
CA ARG A 54 0.51 -2.38 12.60
C ARG A 54 1.39 -1.98 11.41
N LEU A 55 1.42 -0.69 11.07
CA LEU A 55 2.30 -0.18 10.02
C LEU A 55 3.78 -0.41 10.34
N ASP A 56 4.20 -0.22 11.59
CA ASP A 56 5.58 -0.53 12.03
C ASP A 56 5.91 -2.01 11.80
N GLY A 57 4.97 -2.92 12.06
CA GLY A 57 5.10 -4.35 11.77
C GLY A 57 5.19 -4.66 10.27
N ILE A 58 4.32 -4.05 9.46
CA ILE A 58 4.32 -4.18 7.99
C ILE A 58 5.67 -3.72 7.40
N MET A 59 6.20 -2.61 7.90
CA MET A 59 7.44 -2.01 7.39
C MET A 59 8.71 -2.51 8.09
N ALA A 60 8.62 -3.49 8.99
CA ALA A 60 9.72 -3.91 9.85
C ALA A 60 11.00 -4.33 9.08
N SER A 61 10.88 -4.73 7.81
CA SER A 61 12.00 -5.14 6.96
C SER A 61 12.61 -4.01 6.10
N ILE A 62 11.93 -2.85 6.05
CA ILE A 62 12.31 -1.68 5.24
C ILE A 62 13.35 -0.86 6.01
N SER A 63 14.40 -0.43 5.31
CA SER A 63 15.48 0.37 5.89
C SER A 63 15.58 1.73 5.21
N ILE A 64 16.23 2.68 5.88
CA ILE A 64 16.49 4.02 5.33
C ILE A 64 17.18 3.90 3.96
N GLY A 65 16.66 4.63 2.97
CA GLY A 65 17.20 4.66 1.61
C GLY A 65 16.86 3.44 0.74
N ASP A 66 16.00 2.53 1.21
CA ASP A 66 15.39 1.50 0.36
C ASP A 66 14.38 2.12 -0.62
N ILE A 67 13.91 1.29 -1.57
CA ILE A 67 12.85 1.65 -2.51
C ILE A 67 11.64 0.75 -2.24
N LEU A 68 10.45 1.34 -2.16
CA LEU A 68 9.18 0.62 -2.11
C LEU A 68 8.39 0.92 -3.39
N VAL A 69 8.00 -0.12 -4.11
CA VAL A 69 6.95 -0.04 -5.12
C VAL A 69 5.62 -0.26 -4.39
N PHE A 70 4.79 0.77 -4.40
CA PHE A 70 3.45 0.76 -3.82
C PHE A 70 2.42 0.40 -4.89
N GLN A 71 1.79 -0.75 -4.76
CA GLN A 71 0.65 -1.15 -5.58
C GLN A 71 -0.61 -0.42 -5.07
N SER A 72 -1.02 0.64 -5.77
CA SER A 72 -2.10 1.53 -5.34
C SER A 72 -3.46 1.09 -5.91
N PRO A 73 -4.53 1.11 -5.09
CA PRO A 73 -4.56 1.35 -3.64
C PRO A 73 -4.38 0.06 -2.82
N THR A 74 -4.24 0.16 -1.49
CA THR A 74 -4.33 -1.02 -0.61
C THR A 74 -5.75 -1.49 -0.37
N TRP A 75 -6.73 -0.67 -0.77
CA TRP A 75 -8.16 -0.85 -0.49
C TRP A 75 -8.56 -0.78 0.99
N ASN A 76 -7.63 -0.48 1.91
CA ASN A 76 -7.95 -0.19 3.31
C ASN A 76 -8.44 1.26 3.54
N GLY A 77 -8.65 2.03 2.47
CA GLY A 77 -9.08 3.43 2.52
C GLY A 77 -7.91 4.41 2.45
N PHE A 78 -8.21 5.64 2.03
CA PHE A 78 -7.21 6.68 1.76
C PHE A 78 -6.31 6.96 2.98
N GLU A 79 -6.88 6.95 4.19
CA GLU A 79 -6.13 7.23 5.41
C GLU A 79 -5.03 6.20 5.68
N PHE A 80 -5.26 4.92 5.34
CA PHE A 80 -4.23 3.88 5.46
C PHE A 80 -3.07 4.13 4.50
N ASP A 81 -3.40 4.40 3.23
CA ASP A 81 -2.41 4.68 2.18
C ASP A 81 -1.58 5.91 2.55
N ARG A 82 -2.24 6.97 3.02
CA ARG A 82 -1.60 8.22 3.48
C ARG A 82 -0.63 7.97 4.64
N LEU A 83 -1.06 7.28 5.70
CA LEU A 83 -0.22 7.03 6.87
C LEU A 83 0.98 6.13 6.54
N LEU A 84 0.81 5.17 5.62
CA LEU A 84 1.92 4.37 5.12
C LEU A 84 2.94 5.27 4.38
N PHE A 85 2.47 6.16 3.49
CA PHE A 85 3.34 7.09 2.76
C PHE A 85 4.10 8.02 3.70
N ASP A 86 3.43 8.60 4.69
CA ASP A 86 4.04 9.51 5.66
C ASP A 86 5.21 8.84 6.39
N LYS A 87 5.00 7.62 6.92
CA LYS A 87 6.07 6.87 7.60
C LYS A 87 7.23 6.51 6.67
N LEU A 88 6.95 6.11 5.43
CA LEU A 88 7.99 5.78 4.45
C LEU A 88 8.83 7.01 4.06
N LYS A 89 8.17 8.17 3.91
CA LYS A 89 8.84 9.45 3.66
C LYS A 89 9.73 9.87 4.83
N ASP A 90 9.27 9.69 6.07
CA ASP A 90 10.07 9.94 7.28
C ASP A 90 11.33 9.06 7.32
N MET A 91 11.23 7.82 6.83
CA MET A 91 12.36 6.89 6.67
C MET A 91 13.23 7.19 5.43
N GLN A 92 12.94 8.24 4.66
CA GLN A 92 13.62 8.59 3.41
C GLN A 92 13.61 7.46 2.36
N VAL A 93 12.58 6.61 2.39
CA VAL A 93 12.36 5.56 1.39
C VAL A 93 11.91 6.22 0.09
N LYS A 94 12.44 5.76 -1.04
CA LYS A 94 11.94 6.19 -2.35
C LYS A 94 10.70 5.38 -2.69
N ILE A 95 9.60 6.06 -2.99
CA ILE A 95 8.32 5.42 -3.29
C ILE A 95 8.07 5.49 -4.81
N ILE A 96 7.82 4.34 -5.42
CA ILE A 96 7.33 4.22 -6.80
C ILE A 96 5.85 3.84 -6.71
N CYS A 97 4.96 4.69 -7.21
CA CYS A 97 3.53 4.37 -7.23
C CYS A 97 3.18 3.58 -8.49
N PHE A 98 2.77 2.32 -8.32
CA PHE A 98 2.23 1.48 -9.38
C PHE A 98 0.69 1.49 -9.25
N ILE A 99 0.06 2.34 -10.04
CA ILE A 99 -1.38 2.57 -10.01
C ILE A 99 -2.11 1.41 -10.71
N HIS A 100 -2.90 0.65 -9.93
CA HIS A 100 -3.90 -0.28 -10.48
C HIS A 100 -5.23 0.42 -10.69
N ASP A 101 -5.64 1.24 -9.72
CA ASP A 101 -6.91 1.97 -9.72
C ASP A 101 -6.77 3.37 -9.14
N VAL A 102 -7.67 4.28 -9.53
CA VAL A 102 -7.78 5.63 -8.98
C VAL A 102 -9.17 5.80 -8.38
N VAL A 103 -9.33 5.46 -7.11
CA VAL A 103 -10.63 5.41 -6.39
C VAL A 103 -11.49 6.68 -6.58
N PRO A 104 -10.96 7.91 -6.50
CA PRO A 104 -11.75 9.12 -6.72
C PRO A 104 -12.32 9.27 -8.13
N LEU A 105 -11.73 8.61 -9.14
CA LEU A 105 -12.21 8.62 -10.52
C LEU A 105 -13.15 7.44 -10.82
N MET A 106 -13.18 6.41 -9.96
CA MET A 106 -14.08 5.27 -10.10
C MET A 106 -15.47 5.53 -9.53
N PHE A 107 -15.56 6.38 -8.50
CA PHE A 107 -16.79 6.64 -7.77
C PHE A 107 -16.97 8.13 -7.51
N ASP A 108 -18.07 8.72 -8.02
CA ASP A 108 -18.40 10.13 -7.83
C ASP A 108 -18.42 10.54 -6.35
N SER A 109 -18.92 9.65 -5.49
CA SER A 109 -18.97 9.87 -4.04
C SER A 109 -17.60 10.05 -3.41
N ASN A 110 -16.53 9.58 -4.06
CA ASN A 110 -15.15 9.67 -3.59
C ASN A 110 -14.35 10.78 -4.29
N TYR A 111 -14.95 11.53 -5.22
CA TYR A 111 -14.24 12.56 -5.97
C TYR A 111 -13.66 13.67 -5.08
N TYR A 112 -14.25 13.90 -3.89
CA TYR A 112 -13.73 14.84 -2.91
C TYR A 112 -12.29 14.51 -2.46
N LEU A 113 -11.87 13.23 -2.53
CA LEU A 113 -10.52 12.77 -2.22
C LEU A 113 -9.50 13.04 -3.33
N MET A 114 -9.94 13.46 -4.53
CA MET A 114 -9.05 13.61 -5.69
C MET A 114 -7.91 14.60 -5.41
N LYS A 115 -8.20 15.68 -4.67
CA LYS A 115 -7.17 16.63 -4.25
C LYS A 115 -6.10 15.94 -3.42
N ASP A 116 -6.52 15.15 -2.44
CA ASP A 116 -5.58 14.50 -1.51
C ASP A 116 -4.76 13.42 -2.21
N TYR A 117 -5.34 12.67 -3.16
CA TYR A 117 -4.63 11.71 -4.01
C TYR A 117 -3.51 12.35 -4.85
N LEU A 118 -3.69 13.57 -5.34
CA LEU A 118 -2.69 14.27 -6.16
C LEU A 118 -1.47 14.76 -5.37
N TYR A 119 -1.62 14.92 -4.05
CA TYR A 119 -0.56 15.45 -3.17
C TYR A 119 -0.03 14.43 -2.16
N MET A 120 -0.55 13.20 -2.20
CA MET A 120 0.00 12.05 -1.47
C MET A 120 1.37 11.68 -2.03
#